data_AF-A0A522QUF3-F1
#
_entry.id   AF-A0A522QUF3-F1
#
_cell.length_a   1.000
_cell.length_b   1.000
_cell.length_c   1.000
_cell.angle_alpha   90.00
_cell.angle_beta   90.00
_cell.angle_gamma   90.00
#
_symmetry.space_group_name_H-M   'P 1'
#
loop_
_entity.id
_entity.type
_entity.pdbx_description
1 polymer ?
#
loop_
_entity_poly.entity_id
_entity_poly.type
_entity_poly.pdbx_seq_one_letter_code
_entity_poly.pdbx_strand_id
1 'polypeptide(L)'
;MRRPIRLNRNFCRKLWPGLHRGCPDPRGLLDSGISDGEANEILVTMKIQGVFKTTWSDRFPETTHLLANRNLAAAPVIIDVGASDGSTSLSVMQAVPFARYYVTDRHVAAHACVTKKGIFFCDDDSTPFMFANRFFVIYNDPGDAAWGQADIVKNLFAGFDMAKCRDVRKIPLMNRALLPRLGDDVRLERYDIFE
;
A
#
# COMPACT_ATOMS: atom_id res chain seq x y z
N MET A 1 -3.46 -1.57 -22.72
CA MET A 1 -3.30 -2.97 -22.28
C MET A 1 -2.59 -3.00 -20.95
N ARG A 2 -3.22 -3.54 -19.90
CA ARG A 2 -2.63 -3.64 -18.56
C ARG A 2 -1.55 -4.72 -18.54
N ARG A 3 -0.55 -4.55 -17.67
CA ARG A 3 0.57 -5.49 -17.47
C ARG A 3 0.57 -5.97 -16.02
N PRO A 4 -0.27 -6.95 -15.66
CA PRO A 4 -0.41 -7.43 -14.29
C PRO A 4 0.83 -8.19 -13.79
N ILE A 5 1.63 -8.76 -14.70
CA ILE A 5 2.87 -9.47 -14.37
C ILE A 5 4.06 -8.53 -14.61
N ARG A 6 4.84 -8.27 -13.55
CA ARG A 6 6.06 -7.46 -13.59
C ARG A 6 7.25 -8.29 -13.10
N LEU A 7 8.44 -8.01 -13.63
CA LEU A 7 9.67 -8.58 -13.09
C LEU A 7 9.98 -7.97 -11.72
N ASN A 8 10.41 -8.83 -10.80
CA ASN A 8 10.90 -8.42 -9.49
C ASN A 8 12.28 -7.75 -9.66
N ARG A 9 12.41 -6.51 -9.17
CA ARG A 9 13.63 -5.72 -9.30
C ARG A 9 14.85 -6.39 -8.65
N ASN A 10 14.67 -7.11 -7.54
CA ASN A 10 15.77 -7.85 -6.90
C ASN A 10 16.35 -8.93 -7.80
N PHE A 11 15.51 -9.55 -8.64
CA PHE A 11 15.96 -10.48 -9.67
C PHE A 11 16.68 -9.76 -10.81
N CYS A 12 16.11 -8.65 -11.31
CA CYS A 12 16.72 -7.84 -12.35
C CYS A 12 18.12 -7.36 -11.95
N ARG A 13 18.31 -6.86 -10.71
CA ARG A 13 19.62 -6.40 -10.21
C ARG A 13 20.66 -7.52 -10.17
N LYS A 14 20.25 -8.76 -9.88
CA LYS A 14 21.17 -9.91 -9.88
C LYS A 14 21.64 -10.29 -11.29
N LEU A 15 20.77 -10.18 -12.28
CA LEU A 15 21.12 -10.47 -13.68
C LEU A 15 21.82 -9.29 -14.37
N TRP A 16 21.44 -8.05 -14.04
CA TRP A 16 21.95 -6.81 -14.62
C TRP A 16 22.10 -5.73 -13.54
N PRO A 17 23.27 -5.63 -12.88
CA PRO A 17 23.49 -4.74 -11.74
C PRO A 17 23.22 -3.24 -11.97
N GLY A 18 23.31 -2.77 -13.22
CA GLY A 18 23.02 -1.37 -13.60
C GLY A 18 21.57 -1.09 -14.00
N LEU A 19 20.70 -2.10 -13.99
CA LEU A 19 19.33 -1.98 -14.47
C LEU A 19 18.36 -1.71 -13.31
N HIS A 20 17.96 -0.46 -13.12
CA HIS A 20 16.87 -0.07 -12.21
C HIS A 20 15.47 -0.43 -12.75
N ARG A 21 15.35 -1.45 -13.63
CA ARG A 21 14.06 -1.87 -14.18
C ARG A 21 13.42 -2.94 -13.30
N GLY A 22 12.10 -2.86 -13.17
CA GLY A 22 11.30 -3.83 -12.43
C GLY A 22 10.54 -3.21 -11.27
N CYS A 23 9.61 -3.99 -10.72
CA CYS A 23 8.82 -3.62 -9.56
C CYS A 23 9.64 -3.87 -8.28
N PRO A 24 9.62 -2.97 -7.29
CA PRO A 24 10.13 -3.27 -5.94
C PRO A 24 9.59 -4.62 -5.45
N ASP A 25 10.38 -5.33 -4.65
CA ASP A 25 10.03 -6.65 -4.13
C ASP A 25 9.17 -6.51 -2.87
N PRO A 26 7.85 -6.72 -2.93
CA PRO A 26 6.97 -6.46 -1.79
C PRO A 26 7.20 -7.43 -0.63
N ARG A 27 7.93 -8.53 -0.86
CA ARG A 27 8.34 -9.45 0.20
C ARG A 27 9.26 -8.77 1.23
N GLY A 28 9.94 -7.68 0.84
CA GLY A 28 10.73 -6.86 1.75
C GLY A 28 9.90 -6.26 2.91
N LEU A 29 8.58 -6.08 2.75
CA LEU A 29 7.71 -5.60 3.84
C LEU A 29 7.66 -6.55 5.05
N LEU A 30 8.10 -7.81 4.90
CA LEU A 30 8.22 -8.79 5.97
C LEU A 30 9.57 -8.78 6.67
N ASP A 31 10.55 -8.06 6.13
CA ASP A 31 11.86 -7.93 6.72
C ASP A 31 11.80 -6.95 7.89
N SER A 32 12.27 -7.39 9.07
CA SER A 32 12.36 -6.53 10.25
C SER A 32 13.36 -5.39 10.11
N GLY A 33 14.33 -5.52 9.18
CA GLY A 33 15.36 -4.51 8.93
C GLY A 33 15.09 -3.59 7.74
N ILE A 34 13.91 -3.67 7.10
CA ILE A 34 13.58 -2.80 5.97
C ILE A 34 13.62 -1.32 6.36
N SER A 35 14.27 -0.49 5.55
CA SER A 35 14.27 0.96 5.77
C SER A 35 12.91 1.59 5.43
N ASP A 36 12.60 2.72 6.06
CA ASP A 36 11.35 3.46 5.79
C ASP A 36 11.21 3.85 4.31
N GLY A 37 12.32 4.26 3.69
CA GLY A 37 12.35 4.62 2.27
C GLY A 37 12.03 3.44 1.36
N GLU A 38 12.62 2.27 1.62
CA GLU A 38 12.34 1.06 0.84
C GLU A 38 10.91 0.56 1.05
N ALA A 39 10.40 0.58 2.29
CA ALA A 39 9.02 0.21 2.59
C ALA A 39 8.04 1.13 1.85
N ASN A 40 8.26 2.45 1.91
CA ASN A 40 7.43 3.42 1.21
C ASN A 40 7.50 3.24 -0.31
N GLU A 41 8.69 2.97 -0.87
CA GLU A 41 8.83 2.68 -2.31
C GLU A 41 8.02 1.46 -2.73
N ILE A 42 8.00 0.40 -1.91
CA ILE A 42 7.15 -0.75 -2.17
C ILE A 42 5.66 -0.34 -2.15
N LEU A 43 5.21 0.32 -1.08
CA LEU A 43 3.81 0.67 -0.85
C LEU A 43 3.21 1.46 -2.02
N VAL A 44 3.93 2.49 -2.51
CA VAL A 44 3.43 3.32 -3.63
C VAL A 44 3.29 2.54 -4.95
N THR A 45 3.94 1.39 -5.07
CA THR A 45 3.81 0.50 -6.24
C THR A 45 2.76 -0.58 -6.06
N MET A 46 2.27 -0.82 -4.85
CA MET A 46 1.21 -1.80 -4.60
C MET A 46 -0.10 -1.36 -5.24
N LYS A 47 -0.79 -2.33 -5.85
CA LYS A 47 -2.06 -2.11 -6.54
C LYS A 47 -3.12 -2.98 -5.92
N ILE A 48 -4.23 -2.36 -5.52
CA ILE A 48 -5.38 -3.01 -4.90
C ILE A 48 -6.60 -2.63 -5.73
N GLN A 49 -7.35 -3.63 -6.21
CA GLN A 49 -8.58 -3.43 -6.99
C GLN A 49 -8.47 -2.42 -8.14
N GLY A 50 -7.35 -2.39 -8.86
CA GLY A 50 -7.19 -1.46 -10.00
C GLY A 50 -6.50 -0.14 -9.67
N VAL A 51 -6.32 0.21 -8.38
CA VAL A 51 -5.78 1.50 -7.94
C VAL A 51 -4.45 1.30 -7.20
N PHE A 52 -3.49 2.21 -7.42
CA PHE A 52 -2.22 2.18 -6.70
C PHE A 52 -2.36 2.83 -5.32
N LYS A 53 -1.68 2.26 -4.31
CA LYS A 53 -1.52 2.84 -2.96
C LYS A 53 -0.54 4.01 -2.95
N THR A 54 -0.69 4.93 -3.90
CA THR A 54 0.14 6.12 -4.02
C THR A 54 -0.69 7.36 -3.73
N THR A 55 -0.18 8.18 -2.83
CA THR A 55 -0.56 9.58 -2.74
C THR A 55 0.71 10.41 -2.79
N TRP A 56 0.73 11.43 -3.64
CA TRP A 56 1.84 12.36 -3.71
C TRP A 56 1.85 13.17 -2.40
N SER A 57 3.04 13.53 -1.92
CA SER A 57 3.15 14.45 -0.77
C SER A 57 2.43 15.75 -1.10
N ASP A 58 1.64 16.26 -0.16
CA ASP A 58 0.85 17.48 -0.30
C ASP A 58 0.09 17.57 -1.63
N ARG A 59 -0.82 16.62 -1.88
CA ARG A 59 -1.63 16.59 -3.12
C ARG A 59 -2.48 17.84 -3.31
N PHE A 60 -2.78 18.58 -2.23
CA PHE A 60 -3.67 19.74 -2.23
C PHE A 60 -3.03 20.95 -1.52
N PRO A 61 -1.91 21.48 -2.05
CA PRO A 61 -1.11 22.46 -1.35
C PRO A 61 -1.87 23.75 -1.03
N GLU A 62 -2.76 24.20 -1.92
CA GLU A 62 -3.59 25.39 -1.70
C GLU A 62 -4.61 25.17 -0.57
N THR A 63 -5.15 23.95 -0.46
CA THR A 63 -6.07 23.60 0.63
C THR A 63 -5.32 23.52 1.95
N THR A 64 -4.16 22.86 1.98
CA THR A 64 -3.27 22.81 3.14
C THR A 64 -2.93 24.22 3.62
N HIS A 65 -2.54 25.11 2.70
CA HIS A 65 -2.22 26.51 3.00
C HIS A 65 -3.43 27.30 3.52
N LEU A 66 -4.62 27.12 2.94
CA LEU A 66 -5.84 27.78 3.41
C LEU A 66 -6.20 27.33 4.84
N LEU A 67 -6.09 26.03 5.12
CA LEU A 67 -6.35 25.48 6.45
C LEU A 67 -5.32 25.96 7.48
N ALA A 68 -4.04 26.02 7.11
CA ALA A 68 -2.95 26.47 7.97
C ALA A 68 -3.10 27.95 8.39
N ASN A 69 -3.59 28.80 7.48
CA ASN A 69 -3.78 30.23 7.74
C ASN A 69 -5.15 30.57 8.31
N ARG A 70 -6.02 29.59 8.54
CA ARG A 70 -7.36 29.85 9.06
C ARG A 70 -7.27 30.16 10.55
N ASN A 71 -7.71 31.36 10.93
CA ASN A 71 -7.78 31.73 12.34
C ASN A 71 -9.02 31.07 12.99
N LEU A 72 -8.86 29.80 13.37
CA LEU A 72 -9.87 29.05 14.11
C LEU A 72 -9.74 29.37 15.61
N ALA A 73 -10.88 29.56 16.28
CA ALA A 73 -10.90 29.87 17.71
C ALA A 73 -10.30 28.76 18.59
N ALA A 74 -10.26 27.52 18.09
CA ALA A 74 -9.63 26.37 18.72
C ALA A 74 -9.05 25.44 17.65
N ALA A 75 -8.10 24.58 18.05
CA ALA A 75 -7.53 23.58 17.16
C ALA A 75 -8.62 22.58 16.70
N PRO A 76 -8.79 22.36 15.39
CA PRO A 76 -9.86 21.53 14.85
C PRO A 76 -9.62 20.03 15.06
N VAL A 77 -10.70 19.25 14.95
CA VAL A 77 -10.61 17.83 14.65
C VAL A 77 -10.61 17.65 13.13
N ILE A 78 -9.62 16.95 12.59
CA ILE A 78 -9.45 16.72 11.15
C ILE A 78 -9.71 15.25 10.85
N ILE A 79 -10.48 14.98 9.79
CA ILE A 79 -10.65 13.64 9.22
C ILE A 79 -10.20 13.66 7.76
N ASP A 80 -9.29 12.76 7.41
CA ASP A 80 -8.81 12.51 6.05
C ASP A 80 -9.42 11.20 5.55
N VAL A 81 -10.28 11.30 4.54
CA VAL A 81 -11.06 10.18 3.99
C VAL A 81 -10.45 9.70 2.70
N GLY A 82 -10.03 8.43 2.67
CA GLY A 82 -9.34 7.85 1.53
C GLY A 82 -7.87 8.27 1.47
N ALA A 83 -7.20 8.27 2.62
CA ALA A 83 -5.85 8.75 2.80
C ALA A 83 -4.78 7.95 2.01
N SER A 84 -5.12 6.80 1.44
CA SER A 84 -4.22 5.91 0.71
C SER A 84 -3.07 5.44 1.61
N ASP A 85 -1.83 5.87 1.36
CA ASP A 85 -0.67 5.60 2.20
C ASP A 85 -0.49 6.62 3.35
N GLY A 86 -1.30 7.68 3.41
CA GLY A 86 -1.22 8.73 4.42
C GLY A 86 -0.16 9.81 4.14
N SER A 87 0.45 9.81 2.95
CA SER A 87 1.50 10.78 2.60
C SER A 87 0.98 12.23 2.57
N THR A 88 -0.25 12.48 2.10
CA THR A 88 -0.87 13.81 2.21
C THR A 88 -1.26 14.14 3.65
N SER A 89 -1.75 13.17 4.43
CA SER A 89 -2.09 13.39 5.84
C SER A 89 -0.87 13.89 6.63
N LEU A 90 0.31 13.31 6.37
CA LEU A 90 1.58 13.77 6.95
C LEU A 90 1.90 15.23 6.62
N SER A 91 1.69 15.67 5.37
CA SER A 91 1.88 17.07 4.96
C SER A 91 0.91 18.00 5.68
N VAL A 92 -0.37 17.62 5.79
CA VAL A 92 -1.36 18.42 6.50
C VAL A 92 -1.02 18.54 7.99
N MET A 93 -0.61 17.43 8.64
CA MET A 93 -0.21 17.44 10.05
C MET A 93 1.01 18.33 10.32
N GLN A 94 1.88 18.56 9.33
CA GLN A 94 3.04 19.44 9.47
C GLN A 94 2.66 20.92 9.36
N ALA A 95 1.62 21.24 8.59
CA ALA A 95 1.24 22.62 8.27
C ALA A 95 0.06 23.15 9.10
N VAL A 96 -0.85 22.28 9.54
CA VAL A 96 -2.12 22.66 10.17
C VAL A 96 -2.15 22.19 11.62
N PRO A 97 -2.33 23.08 12.61
CA PRO A 97 -2.54 22.65 13.99
C PRO A 97 -3.89 21.93 14.13
N PHE A 98 -3.94 20.88 14.95
CA PHE A 98 -5.16 20.10 15.18
C PHE A 98 -5.23 19.60 16.64
N ALA A 99 -6.45 19.39 17.13
CA ALA A 99 -6.70 18.73 18.41
C ALA A 99 -6.72 17.21 18.26
N ARG A 100 -7.28 16.71 17.14
CA ARG A 100 -7.24 15.29 16.77
C ARG A 100 -7.19 15.14 15.25
N TYR A 101 -6.57 14.07 14.77
CA TYR A 101 -6.46 13.73 13.36
C TYR A 101 -6.85 12.27 13.12
N TYR A 102 -7.80 12.04 12.25
CA TYR A 102 -8.23 10.72 11.81
C TYR A 102 -7.76 10.48 10.39
N VAL A 103 -6.83 9.54 10.21
CA VAL A 103 -6.40 9.03 8.91
C VAL A 103 -7.25 7.82 8.60
N THR A 104 -8.05 7.89 7.53
CA THR A 104 -8.98 6.81 7.21
C THR A 104 -8.80 6.30 5.79
N ASP A 105 -8.82 4.99 5.64
CA ASP A 105 -8.73 4.33 4.33
C ASP A 105 -9.35 2.93 4.40
N ARG A 106 -9.81 2.40 3.26
CA ARG A 106 -10.33 1.02 3.20
C ARG A 106 -9.24 -0.02 3.46
N HIS A 107 -8.03 0.22 2.96
CA HIS A 107 -6.91 -0.72 2.96
C HIS A 107 -5.78 -0.21 3.83
N VAL A 108 -5.98 -0.18 5.15
CA VAL A 108 -4.95 0.26 6.12
C VAL A 108 -3.88 -0.78 6.40
N ALA A 109 -4.20 -2.05 6.15
CA ALA A 109 -3.33 -3.18 6.35
C ALA A 109 -3.64 -4.27 5.32
N ALA A 110 -2.72 -5.22 5.19
CA ALA A 110 -2.93 -6.44 4.41
C ALA A 110 -2.38 -7.64 5.17
N HIS A 111 -2.88 -8.82 4.83
CA HIS A 111 -2.29 -10.08 5.23
C HIS A 111 -1.28 -10.52 4.18
N ALA A 112 -0.05 -10.75 4.61
CA ALA A 112 0.99 -11.39 3.83
C ALA A 112 0.99 -12.90 4.13
N CYS A 113 0.49 -13.66 3.17
CA CYS A 113 0.24 -15.09 3.27
C CYS A 113 1.35 -15.88 2.57
N VAL A 114 2.23 -16.50 3.36
CA VAL A 114 3.43 -17.19 2.88
C VAL A 114 3.08 -18.60 2.39
N THR A 115 3.51 -18.93 1.17
CA THR A 115 3.33 -20.26 0.56
C THR A 115 4.69 -20.86 0.16
N LYS A 116 4.68 -22.10 -0.34
CA LYS A 116 5.88 -22.72 -0.96
C LYS A 116 6.41 -21.95 -2.17
N LYS A 117 5.53 -21.26 -2.92
CA LYS A 117 5.85 -20.66 -4.23
C LYS A 117 6.16 -19.17 -4.15
N GLY A 118 5.76 -18.50 -3.07
CA GLY A 118 5.83 -17.06 -2.92
C GLY A 118 4.87 -16.57 -1.84
N ILE A 119 4.55 -15.29 -1.87
CA ILE A 119 3.71 -14.62 -0.87
C ILE A 119 2.51 -14.02 -1.60
N PHE A 120 1.32 -14.33 -1.13
CA PHE A 120 0.10 -13.60 -1.50
C PHE A 120 -0.11 -12.44 -0.53
N PHE A 121 -0.63 -11.34 -1.04
CA PHE A 121 -1.12 -10.24 -0.24
C PHE A 121 -2.64 -10.16 -0.43
N CYS A 122 -3.38 -10.24 0.66
CA CYS A 122 -4.84 -10.14 0.68
C CYS A 122 -5.30 -9.06 1.66
N ASP A 123 -6.54 -8.59 1.45
CA ASP A 123 -7.22 -7.72 2.39
C ASP A 123 -7.71 -8.48 3.64
N ASP A 124 -8.46 -7.80 4.50
CA ASP A 124 -9.03 -8.41 5.71
C ASP A 124 -10.11 -9.45 5.37
N ASP A 125 -10.75 -9.36 4.20
CA ASP A 125 -11.76 -10.30 3.72
C ASP A 125 -11.12 -11.52 3.02
N SER A 126 -9.81 -11.69 3.17
CA SER A 126 -9.02 -12.76 2.56
C SER A 126 -9.03 -12.77 1.02
N THR A 127 -9.38 -11.64 0.39
CA THR A 127 -9.36 -11.50 -1.06
C THR A 127 -7.94 -11.14 -1.52
N PRO A 128 -7.27 -12.01 -2.31
CA PRO A 128 -5.90 -11.76 -2.72
C PRO A 128 -5.86 -10.70 -3.83
N PHE A 129 -5.05 -9.67 -3.67
CA PHE A 129 -4.86 -8.61 -4.65
C PHE A 129 -3.48 -8.63 -5.33
N MET A 130 -2.50 -9.31 -4.73
CA MET A 130 -1.15 -9.39 -5.28
C MET A 130 -0.45 -10.70 -4.89
N PHE A 131 0.45 -11.18 -5.74
CA PHE A 131 1.37 -12.28 -5.47
C PHE A 131 2.80 -11.85 -5.80
N ALA A 132 3.76 -12.25 -4.99
CA ALA A 132 5.17 -12.01 -5.25
C ALA A 132 6.03 -13.23 -4.96
N ASN A 133 7.01 -13.47 -5.82
CA ASN A 133 8.05 -14.46 -5.58
C ASN A 133 9.41 -13.89 -5.99
N ARG A 134 10.43 -14.77 -6.04
CA ARG A 134 11.79 -14.35 -6.39
C ARG A 134 11.93 -13.73 -7.78
N PHE A 135 10.97 -13.93 -8.68
CA PHE A 135 11.06 -13.55 -10.10
C PHE A 135 10.04 -12.49 -10.50
N PHE A 136 8.83 -12.57 -9.97
CA PHE A 136 7.68 -11.82 -10.44
C PHE A 136 6.94 -11.15 -9.29
N VAL A 137 6.36 -10.00 -9.61
CA VAL A 137 5.28 -9.34 -8.87
C VAL A 137 4.06 -9.36 -9.78
N ILE A 138 2.98 -9.98 -9.30
CA ILE A 138 1.77 -10.26 -10.08
C ILE A 138 0.59 -9.62 -9.37
N TYR A 139 -0.12 -8.71 -10.05
CA TYR A 139 -1.33 -8.08 -9.54
C TYR A 139 -2.57 -8.88 -9.96
N ASN A 140 -3.54 -9.03 -9.06
CA ASN A 140 -4.84 -9.63 -9.37
C ASN A 140 -5.74 -8.63 -10.09
N ASP A 141 -5.35 -8.29 -11.32
CA ASP A 141 -6.05 -7.35 -12.18
C ASP A 141 -6.03 -7.89 -13.62
N PRO A 142 -6.84 -8.93 -13.91
CA PRO A 142 -6.88 -9.54 -15.23
C PRO A 142 -7.59 -8.68 -16.29
N GLY A 143 -8.30 -7.62 -15.89
CA GLY A 143 -8.98 -6.71 -16.82
C GLY A 143 -8.01 -6.05 -17.79
N ASP A 144 -8.33 -6.03 -19.09
CA ASP A 144 -7.52 -5.43 -20.17
C ASP A 144 -6.07 -5.94 -20.30
N ALA A 145 -5.73 -7.08 -19.68
CA ALA A 145 -4.44 -7.74 -19.86
C ALA A 145 -4.41 -8.54 -21.18
N ALA A 146 -3.22 -8.79 -21.73
CA ALA A 146 -3.08 -9.74 -22.84
C ALA A 146 -3.62 -11.12 -22.40
N TRP A 147 -4.36 -11.81 -23.28
CA TRP A 147 -5.04 -13.08 -23.00
C TRP A 147 -4.17 -14.09 -22.22
N GLY A 148 -2.94 -14.35 -22.69
CA GLY A 148 -2.03 -15.27 -22.00
C GLY A 148 -1.60 -14.83 -20.58
N GLN A 149 -1.54 -13.53 -20.30
CA GLN A 149 -1.28 -13.05 -18.93
C GLN A 149 -2.53 -13.13 -18.06
N ALA A 150 -3.70 -12.86 -18.63
CA ALA A 150 -4.97 -12.93 -17.90
C ALA A 150 -5.23 -14.35 -17.36
N ASP A 151 -4.95 -15.39 -18.15
CA ASP A 151 -5.15 -16.79 -17.73
C ASP A 151 -4.17 -17.20 -16.63
N ILE A 152 -2.91 -16.77 -16.72
CA ILE A 152 -1.90 -17.00 -15.67
C ILE A 152 -2.37 -16.37 -14.35
N VAL A 153 -2.82 -15.12 -14.40
CA VAL A 153 -3.31 -14.38 -13.23
C VAL A 153 -4.53 -15.08 -12.64
N LYS A 154 -5.57 -15.36 -13.44
CA LYS A 154 -6.79 -16.04 -12.99
C LYS A 154 -6.49 -17.37 -12.31
N ASN A 155 -5.69 -18.22 -12.94
CA ASN A 155 -5.36 -19.54 -12.39
C ASN A 155 -4.54 -19.45 -11.10
N LEU A 156 -3.61 -18.49 -11.03
CA LEU A 156 -2.79 -18.28 -9.83
C LEU A 156 -3.63 -17.87 -8.62
N PHE A 157 -4.56 -16.92 -8.81
CA PHE A 157 -5.39 -16.38 -7.73
C PHE A 157 -6.60 -17.26 -7.40
N ALA A 158 -7.15 -18.01 -8.37
CA ALA A 158 -8.25 -18.95 -8.12
C ALA A 158 -7.86 -20.11 -7.18
N GLY A 159 -6.58 -20.48 -7.16
CA GLY A 159 -6.05 -21.50 -6.26
C GLY A 159 -5.63 -20.99 -4.88
N PHE A 160 -5.82 -19.71 -4.58
CA PHE A 160 -5.45 -19.13 -3.29
C PHE A 160 -6.41 -19.58 -2.18
N ASP A 161 -5.84 -19.98 -1.06
CA ASP A 161 -6.55 -20.38 0.15
C ASP A 161 -5.67 -20.00 1.35
N MET A 162 -6.13 -19.02 2.13
CA MET A 162 -5.38 -18.51 3.27
C MET A 162 -5.12 -19.60 4.32
N ALA A 163 -6.04 -20.56 4.50
CA ALA A 163 -5.90 -21.65 5.47
C ALA A 163 -4.77 -22.62 5.12
N LYS A 164 -4.34 -22.66 3.84
CA LYS A 164 -3.22 -23.51 3.38
C LYS A 164 -1.87 -22.79 3.45
N CYS A 165 -1.84 -21.56 3.95
CA CYS A 165 -0.61 -20.79 4.06
C CYS A 165 0.23 -21.26 5.25
N ARG A 166 1.55 -21.20 5.09
CA ARG A 166 2.52 -21.64 6.12
C ARG A 166 2.63 -20.64 7.26
N ASP A 167 2.46 -19.37 6.94
CA ASP A 167 2.56 -18.23 7.83
C ASP A 167 1.68 -17.12 7.27
N VAL A 168 1.05 -16.36 8.15
CA VAL A 168 0.19 -15.23 7.81
C VAL A 168 0.54 -14.08 8.75
N ARG A 169 1.04 -12.98 8.18
CA ARG A 169 1.42 -11.79 8.96
C ARG A 169 0.63 -10.59 8.49
N LYS A 170 0.06 -9.84 9.43
CA LYS A 170 -0.56 -8.55 9.12
C LYS A 170 0.54 -7.50 8.97
N ILE A 171 0.52 -6.79 7.85
CA ILE A 171 1.46 -5.71 7.54
C ILE A 171 0.70 -4.39 7.35
N PRO A 172 1.25 -3.26 7.83
CA PRO A 172 0.65 -1.95 7.58
C PRO A 172 0.83 -1.57 6.10
N LEU A 173 -0.21 -0.99 5.51
CA LEU A 173 -0.19 -0.39 4.17
C LEU A 173 -0.14 1.14 4.24
N MET A 174 0.57 1.65 5.23
CA MET A 174 0.72 3.08 5.52
C MET A 174 2.18 3.48 5.41
N ASN A 175 2.39 4.74 5.01
CA ASN A 175 3.68 5.38 5.02
C ASN A 175 4.31 5.21 6.41
N ARG A 176 5.55 4.71 6.44
CA ARG A 176 6.23 4.40 7.70
C ARG A 176 6.38 5.62 8.61
N ALA A 177 6.46 6.82 8.06
CA ALA A 177 6.54 8.06 8.85
C ALA A 177 5.23 8.39 9.60
N LEU A 178 4.10 7.78 9.21
CA LEU A 178 2.82 7.93 9.92
C LEU A 178 2.75 7.05 11.18
N LEU A 179 3.36 5.86 11.15
CA LEU A 179 3.20 4.87 12.23
C LEU A 179 3.67 5.38 13.61
N PRO A 180 4.81 6.07 13.76
CA PRO A 180 5.26 6.61 15.04
C PRO A 180 4.39 7.76 15.56
N ARG A 181 3.53 8.36 14.73
CA ARG A 181 2.65 9.47 15.13
C ARG A 181 1.33 8.99 15.71
N LEU A 182 0.99 7.71 15.54
CA LEU A 182 -0.27 7.15 16.02
C LEU A 182 -0.31 7.19 17.56
N GLY A 183 -1.44 7.60 18.11
CA GLY A 183 -1.64 7.80 19.55
C GLY A 183 -3.00 8.40 19.85
N ASP A 184 -3.11 9.12 20.96
CA ASP A 184 -4.39 9.72 21.39
C ASP A 184 -4.89 10.79 20.41
N ASP A 185 -3.97 11.59 19.86
CA ASP A 185 -4.28 12.72 18.98
C ASP A 185 -4.28 12.34 17.48
N VAL A 186 -3.72 11.20 17.11
CA VAL A 186 -3.69 10.71 15.71
C VAL A 186 -4.14 9.27 15.65
N ARG A 187 -5.24 9.02 14.95
CA ARG A 187 -5.83 7.69 14.80
C ARG A 187 -5.80 7.25 13.35
N LEU A 188 -5.47 5.98 13.15
CA LEU A 188 -5.58 5.28 11.87
C LEU A 188 -6.79 4.35 11.95
N GLU A 189 -7.80 4.60 11.13
CA GLU A 189 -9.04 3.82 11.16
C GLU A 189 -9.35 3.26 9.77
N ARG A 190 -9.83 2.00 9.73
CA ARG A 190 -10.44 1.47 8.52
C ARG A 190 -11.78 2.18 8.32
N TYR A 191 -12.02 2.70 7.13
CA TYR A 191 -13.29 3.34 6.80
C TYR A 191 -13.71 2.94 5.39
N ASP A 192 -14.95 2.49 5.25
CA ASP A 192 -15.61 2.22 3.98
C ASP A 192 -16.92 3.02 3.96
N ILE A 193 -17.06 3.94 3.00
CA ILE A 193 -18.27 4.77 2.85
C ILE A 193 -19.41 4.02 2.17
N PHE A 194 -19.16 2.82 1.66
CA PHE A 194 -20.11 2.04 0.87
C PHE A 194 -20.67 0.82 1.63
N GLU A 195 -20.43 0.73 2.94
CA GLU A 195 -21.14 -0.17 3.86
C GLU A 195 -22.45 0.45 4.39
#